data_AF-A0A3G1KVN6-F1
#
_entry.id   AF-A0A3G1KVN6-F1
#
_cell.length_a   1.000
_cell.length_b   1.000
_cell.length_c   1.000
_cell.angle_alpha   90.00
_cell.angle_beta   90.00
_cell.angle_gamma   90.00
#
_symmetry.space_group_name_H-M   'P 1'
#
loop_
_entity.id
_entity.type
_entity.pdbx_description
1 polymer ?
#
loop_
_entity_poly.entity_id
_entity_poly.type
_entity_poly.pdbx_seq_one_letter_code
_entity_poly.pdbx_strand_id
1 'polypeptide(L)' 'MSLFKKLGFEKGDERMVYIGFYSTRIAWVFTSVVLMIWSLQGLLTTDNIPVQFIVFSSTQVVYWLSYLHYRKKLGS' A
#
# COMPACT_ATOMS: atom_id res chain seq x y z
N MET A 1 -2.34 27.68 6.14
CA MET A 1 -2.34 27.14 7.52
C MET A 1 -2.38 25.61 7.39
N SER A 2 -1.34 24.90 7.83
CA SER A 2 -1.23 23.44 7.66
C SER A 2 -2.45 22.71 8.27
N LEU A 3 -3.02 21.74 7.55
CA LEU A 3 -4.13 20.89 8.02
C LEU A 3 -3.83 20.23 9.38
N PHE A 4 -2.55 19.90 9.63
CA PHE A 4 -2.09 19.29 10.88
C PHE A 4 -2.19 20.23 12.08
N LYS A 5 -1.90 21.52 11.90
CA LYS A 5 -2.03 22.52 12.97
C LYS A 5 -3.50 22.78 13.35
N LYS A 6 -4.43 22.57 12.41
CA LYS A 6 -5.88 22.68 12.65
C LYS A 6 -6.45 21.47 13.40
N LEU A 7 -5.73 20.34 13.42
CA LEU A 7 -6.09 19.10 14.12
C LEU A 7 -5.38 18.95 15.49
N GLY A 8 -4.59 19.94 15.93
CA GLY A 8 -3.92 19.92 17.23
C GLY A 8 -2.65 19.07 17.31
N PHE A 9 -2.10 18.63 16.16
CA PHE A 9 -0.87 17.82 16.13
C PHE A 9 0.36 18.66 16.52
N GLU A 10 1.09 18.22 17.56
CA GLU A 10 2.41 18.75 17.87
C GLU A 10 3.45 18.29 16.84
N LYS A 11 4.55 19.02 16.68
CA LYS A 11 5.65 18.68 15.75
C LYS A 11 6.21 17.27 15.96
N GLY A 12 6.08 16.70 17.16
CA GLY A 12 6.47 15.32 17.47
C GLY A 12 5.57 14.28 16.79
N ASP A 13 4.26 14.52 16.77
CA ASP A 13 3.30 13.62 16.15
C ASP A 13 3.37 13.67 14.62
N GLU A 14 3.68 14.84 14.03
CA GLU A 14 3.93 14.96 12.59
C GLU A 14 5.08 14.03 12.14
N ARG A 15 6.14 13.90 12.96
CA ARG A 15 7.26 12.99 12.69
C ARG A 15 6.86 11.53 12.83
N MET A 16 6.07 11.17 13.84
CA MET A 16 5.58 9.80 14.00
C MET A 16 4.70 9.38 12.83
N VAL A 17 3.80 10.26 12.38
CA VAL A 17 2.95 10.02 11.21
C VAL A 17 3.81 9.80 9.96
N TYR A 18 4.84 10.62 9.74
CA TYR A 18 5.75 10.47 8.61
C TYR A 18 6.50 9.12 8.63
N ILE A 19 7.04 8.74 9.79
CA ILE A 19 7.73 7.44 9.97
C ILE A 19 6.75 6.28 9.72
N GLY A 20 5.53 6.38 10.25
CA GLY A 20 4.48 5.39 10.03
C GLY A 20 4.12 5.20 8.56
N PHE A 21 3.95 6.30 7.81
CA PHE A 21 3.72 6.25 6.37
C PHE A 21 4.90 5.63 5.61
N TYR A 22 6.13 6.02 5.95
CA TYR A 22 7.33 5.51 5.30
C TYR A 22 7.51 4.01 5.56
N SER A 23 7.34 3.58 6.82
CA SER A 23 7.38 2.17 7.22
C SER A 23 6.30 1.36 6.51
N THR A 24 5.07 1.86 6.47
CA THR A 24 3.96 1.21 5.76
C THR A 24 4.26 1.05 4.27
N ARG A 25 4.89 2.05 3.64
CA ARG A 25 5.27 1.98 2.23
C ARG A 25 6.33 0.91 1.97
N ILE A 26 7.36 0.81 2.82
CA ILE A 26 8.38 -0.24 2.71
C ILE A 26 7.75 -1.62 2.92
N ALA A 27 6.92 -1.76 3.96
CA ALA A 27 6.21 -3.00 4.25
C ALA A 27 5.35 -3.43 3.06
N TRP A 28 4.61 -2.51 2.44
CA TRP A 28 3.79 -2.79 1.26
C TRP A 28 4.62 -3.26 0.07
N VAL A 29 5.77 -2.64 -0.20
CA VAL A 29 6.69 -3.09 -1.26
C VAL A 29 7.21 -4.49 -0.96
N PHE A 30 7.67 -4.74 0.26
CA PHE A 30 8.15 -6.05 0.68
C PHE A 30 7.07 -7.13 0.52
N THR A 31 5.86 -6.89 1.04
CA THR A 31 4.73 -7.82 0.92
C THR A 31 4.36 -8.08 -0.55
N SER A 32 4.41 -7.05 -1.40
CA SER A 32 4.14 -7.19 -2.83
C SER A 32 5.16 -8.12 -3.51
N VAL A 33 6.46 -7.95 -3.20
CA VAL A 33 7.52 -8.81 -3.76
C VAL A 33 7.36 -10.26 -3.28
N VAL A 34 7.10 -10.46 -1.99
CA VAL A 34 6.90 -11.80 -1.42
C VAL A 34 5.70 -12.50 -2.05
N LEU A 35 4.54 -11.81 -2.16
CA LEU A 35 3.35 -12.37 -2.79
C LEU A 35 3.56 -12.68 -4.26
N MET A 36 4.33 -11.84 -4.98
CA MET A 36 4.67 -12.10 -6.38
C MET A 36 5.51 -13.37 -6.53
N ILE A 37 6.59 -13.51 -5.74
CA ILE A 37 7.45 -14.70 -5.77
C ILE A 37 6.66 -15.95 -5.39
N TRP A 38 5.83 -15.86 -4.35
CA TRP A 38 5.04 -16.99 -3.88
C TRP A 38 3.96 -17.39 -4.88
N SER A 39 3.32 -16.41 -5.51
CA SER A 39 2.38 -16.67 -6.59
C SER A 39 3.05 -17.36 -7.79
N LEU A 40 4.27 -16.95 -8.15
CA LEU A 40 5.01 -17.61 -9.23
C LEU A 40 5.34 -19.06 -8.86
N GLN A 41 5.78 -19.31 -7.64
CA GLN A 41 6.03 -20.66 -7.15
C GLN A 41 4.75 -21.52 -7.17
N GLY A 42 3.60 -20.98 -6.76
CA GLY A 42 2.32 -21.70 -6.79
C GLY A 42 1.87 -22.04 -8.20
N LEU A 43 2.00 -21.11 -9.15
CA LEU A 43 1.72 -21.34 -10.57
C LEU A 43 2.58 -22.48 -11.13
N LEU A 44 3.88 -22.49 -10.82
CA LEU A 44 4.82 -23.51 -11.30
C LEU A 44 4.60 -24.90 -10.68
N THR A 45 3.96 -24.98 -9.51
CA THR A 45 3.83 -26.24 -8.76
C THR A 45 2.47 -26.91 -8.97
N THR A 46 1.40 -26.13 -9.21
CA THR A 46 0.03 -26.64 -9.11
C THR A 46 -0.79 -26.44 -10.39
N ASP A 47 -0.25 -25.77 -11.42
CA ASP A 47 -0.94 -25.41 -12.69
C ASP A 47 -2.29 -24.69 -12.51
N ASN A 48 -2.62 -24.30 -11.28
CA ASN A 48 -3.83 -23.59 -10.90
C ASN A 48 -3.46 -22.20 -10.43
N ILE A 49 -4.42 -21.27 -10.50
CA ILE A 49 -4.23 -19.91 -9.99
C ILE A 49 -4.10 -19.99 -8.47
N PRO A 50 -2.92 -19.66 -7.91
CA PRO A 50 -2.71 -19.74 -6.47
C PRO A 50 -3.47 -18.62 -5.77
N VAL A 51 -3.97 -18.89 -4.56
CA VAL A 51 -4.69 -17.90 -3.74
C VAL A 51 -3.84 -16.65 -3.51
N GLN A 52 -2.53 -16.81 -3.42
CA GLN A 52 -1.53 -15.74 -3.31
C GLN A 52 -1.63 -14.75 -4.48
N PHE A 53 -1.91 -15.23 -5.71
CA PHE A 53 -2.12 -14.38 -6.87
C PHE A 53 -3.36 -13.52 -6.70
N ILE A 54 -4.47 -14.10 -6.22
CA ILE A 54 -5.74 -13.38 -5.99
C ILE A 54 -5.53 -12.27 -4.96
N VAL A 55 -4.81 -12.57 -3.87
CA VAL A 55 -4.48 -11.59 -2.82
C VAL A 55 -3.58 -10.48 -3.36
N PHE A 56 -2.59 -10.82 -4.18
CA PHE A 56 -1.72 -9.86 -4.84
C PHE A 56 -2.50 -8.95 -5.79
N SER A 57 -3.32 -9.51 -6.68
CA SER A 57 -4.15 -8.72 -7.60
C SER A 57 -5.12 -7.81 -6.84
N SER A 58 -5.73 -8.30 -5.76
CA SER A 58 -6.64 -7.50 -4.94
C SER A 58 -5.94 -6.30 -4.29
N THR A 59 -4.73 -6.50 -3.76
CA THR A 59 -3.95 -5.40 -3.17
C THR A 59 -3.52 -4.37 -4.22
N GLN A 60 -3.16 -4.80 -5.43
CA GLN A 60 -2.86 -3.89 -6.55
C GLN A 60 -4.11 -3.09 -6.99
N VAL A 61 -5.28 -3.73 -7.09
CA VAL A 61 -6.53 -3.06 -7.46
C VAL A 61 -6.90 -2.00 -6.42
N VAL A 62 -6.84 -2.32 -5.13
CA VAL A 62 -7.13 -1.36 -4.04
C VAL A 62 -6.16 -0.18 -4.08
N TYR A 63 -4.88 -0.43 -4.35
CA TYR A 63 -3.88 0.62 -4.49
C TYR A 63 -4.21 1.55 -5.66
N TRP A 64 -4.48 1.01 -6.84
CA TRP A 64 -4.81 1.81 -8.03
C TRP A 64 -6.13 2.58 -7.87
N LEU A 65 -7.16 1.97 -7.28
CA LEU A 65 -8.42 2.66 -7.00
C LEU A 65 -8.23 3.80 -6.02
N SER A 66 -7.47 3.57 -4.95
CA SER A 66 -7.12 4.61 -3.97
C SER A 66 -6.32 5.73 -4.64
N TYR A 67 -5.32 5.38 -5.45
CA TYR A 67 -4.50 6.33 -6.19
C TYR A 67 -5.35 7.18 -7.13
N LEU A 68 -6.25 6.59 -7.91
CA LEU A 68 -7.17 7.31 -8.79
C LEU A 68 -8.15 8.20 -8.01
N HIS A 69 -8.68 7.71 -6.89
CA HIS A 69 -9.58 8.48 -6.03
C HIS A 69 -8.88 9.70 -5.45
N TYR A 70 -7.69 9.53 -4.86
CA TYR A 70 -6.92 10.63 -4.31
C TYR A 70 -6.39 11.57 -5.40
N ARG A 71 -6.00 11.06 -6.56
CA ARG A 71 -5.64 11.89 -7.72
C ARG A 71 -6.80 12.78 -8.16
N LYS A 72 -8.04 12.27 -8.19
CA LYS A 72 -9.23 13.07 -8.53
C LYS A 72 -9.63 14.06 -7.42
N LYS A 73 -9.39 13.72 -6.15
CA LYS A 73 -9.82 14.51 -4.99
C LYS A 73 -8.80 15.58 -4.56
N LEU A 74 -7.51 15.30 -4.74
CA LEU A 74 -6.38 16.16 -4.34
C LEU A 74 -5.61 16.72 -5.54
N GLY A 75 -5.88 16.23 -6.75
CA GLY A 75 -5.39 16.84 -7.97
C GLY A 75 -6.13 18.16 -8.24
N SER A 76 -5.35 19.24 -8.19
CA SER A 76 -5.63 20.51 -8.86
C SER A 76 -5.83 20.35 -10.36
#